data_AF-A0A7C6ZU75-F1
#
_entry.id   AF-A0A7C6ZU75-F1
#
_cell.length_a   1.000
_cell.length_b   1.000
_cell.length_c   1.000
_cell.angle_alpha   90.00
_cell.angle_beta   90.00
_cell.angle_gamma   90.00
#
_symmetry.space_group_name_H-M   'P 1'
#
loop_
_entity.id
_entity.type
_entity.pdbx_description
1 polymer ?
#
loop_
_entity_poly.entity_id
_entity_poly.type
_entity_poly.pdbx_seq_one_letter_code
_entity_poly.pdbx_strand_id
1 'polypeptide(L)'
;MNTFLEAEKVRQSTFKQQSPTFGIAARSDGMYKGRPRPFCLPVDYAEENLFPGIRETAPAYFSKFEIKWHDGQAGKPSNHLCSSQVCCVNFLFPFHDQPKALAELLRPVFPELARMLPIENGQYVAFEWIGEKNYLREKISRNGKRTRGANFTSADAAVMFERTDGTRQNPFLRTFLPVDAPTVPGARDGEST
;
A
#
# COMPACT_ATOMS: atom_id res chain seq x y z
N MET A 1 -22.84 -10.16 2.20
CA MET A 1 -21.40 -10.51 2.26
C MET A 1 -20.73 -9.87 1.05
N ASN A 2 -19.62 -9.16 1.23
CA ASN A 2 -19.05 -8.29 0.18
C ASN A 2 -18.44 -9.16 -0.95
N THR A 3 -19.13 -9.26 -2.09
CA THR A 3 -18.78 -10.15 -3.21
C THR A 3 -17.36 -9.92 -3.73
N PHE A 4 -16.90 -8.67 -3.70
CA PHE A 4 -15.54 -8.30 -4.09
C PHE A 4 -14.47 -8.94 -3.21
N LEU A 5 -14.62 -8.88 -1.88
CA LEU A 5 -13.60 -9.39 -0.96
C LEU A 5 -13.46 -10.91 -1.08
N GLU A 6 -14.56 -11.63 -1.33
CA GLU A 6 -14.49 -13.07 -1.55
C GLU A 6 -13.81 -13.42 -2.88
N ALA A 7 -14.09 -12.68 -3.95
CA ALA A 7 -13.36 -12.83 -5.21
C ALA A 7 -11.86 -12.54 -5.04
N GLU A 8 -11.51 -11.50 -4.28
CA GLU A 8 -10.12 -11.12 -4.03
C GLU A 8 -9.37 -12.17 -3.23
N LYS A 9 -10.00 -12.79 -2.22
CA LYS A 9 -9.40 -13.91 -1.49
C LYS A 9 -9.04 -15.07 -2.41
N VAL A 10 -9.88 -15.37 -3.40
CA VAL A 10 -9.59 -16.42 -4.39
C VAL A 10 -8.41 -15.98 -5.26
N ARG A 11 -8.42 -14.76 -5.81
CA ARG A 11 -7.32 -14.22 -6.64
C ARG A 11 -5.98 -14.21 -5.90
N GLN A 12 -5.96 -13.74 -4.67
CA GLN A 12 -4.75 -13.69 -3.83
C GLN A 12 -4.24 -15.08 -3.46
N SER A 13 -5.13 -16.06 -3.25
CA SER A 13 -4.73 -17.45 -3.04
C SER A 13 -4.03 -18.02 -4.28
N THR A 14 -4.55 -17.74 -5.47
CA THR A 14 -3.92 -18.15 -6.74
C THR A 14 -2.58 -17.45 -6.96
N PHE A 15 -2.53 -16.13 -6.78
CA PHE A 15 -1.30 -15.33 -6.88
C PHE A 15 -0.20 -15.86 -5.95
N LYS A 16 -0.54 -16.17 -4.70
CA LYS A 16 0.38 -16.77 -3.72
C LYS A 16 1.02 -18.06 -4.22
N GLN A 17 0.26 -18.94 -4.87
CA GLN A 17 0.78 -20.21 -5.37
C GLN A 17 1.68 -20.05 -6.61
N GLN A 18 1.37 -19.07 -7.46
CA GLN A 18 2.01 -18.92 -8.78
C GLN A 18 3.17 -17.92 -8.79
N SER A 19 3.15 -16.93 -7.89
CA SER A 19 4.11 -15.84 -7.93
C SER A 19 5.54 -16.33 -7.65
N PRO A 20 6.53 -15.91 -8.46
CA PRO A 20 7.93 -16.20 -8.20
C PRO A 20 8.48 -15.44 -6.99
N THR A 21 7.72 -14.47 -6.45
CA THR A 21 8.18 -13.63 -5.33
C THR A 21 8.00 -14.30 -3.96
N PHE A 22 7.20 -15.36 -3.86
CA PHE A 22 7.02 -16.11 -2.61
C PHE A 22 7.93 -17.35 -2.57
N GLY A 23 8.62 -17.53 -1.44
CA GLY A 23 9.34 -18.75 -1.12
C GLY A 23 8.39 -19.94 -0.99
N ILE A 24 8.91 -21.15 -1.20
CA ILE A 24 8.10 -22.38 -1.18
C ILE A 24 7.32 -22.53 0.13
N ALA A 25 7.97 -22.26 1.26
CA ALA A 25 7.34 -22.36 2.58
C ALA A 25 6.26 -21.28 2.82
N ALA A 26 6.40 -20.09 2.23
CA ALA A 26 5.38 -19.03 2.35
C ALA A 26 4.08 -19.38 1.61
N ARG A 27 4.10 -20.35 0.69
CA ARG A 27 2.93 -20.78 -0.08
C ARG A 27 1.94 -21.65 0.71
N SER A 28 2.31 -22.19 1.87
CA SER A 28 1.37 -22.94 2.72
C SER A 28 0.34 -22.03 3.38
N ASP A 29 -0.82 -22.55 3.76
CA ASP A 29 -1.87 -21.77 4.42
C ASP A 29 -1.39 -21.08 5.69
N GLY A 30 -1.77 -19.81 5.83
CA GLY A 30 -1.46 -18.98 6.99
C GLY A 30 -2.56 -19.03 8.03
N MET A 31 -2.18 -18.98 9.30
CA MET A 31 -3.16 -18.83 10.39
C MET A 31 -3.63 -17.38 10.49
N TYR A 32 -4.95 -17.17 10.47
CA TYR A 32 -5.57 -15.88 10.70
C TYR A 32 -6.85 -16.05 11.54
N LYS A 33 -6.91 -15.36 12.69
CA LYS A 33 -8.00 -15.48 13.68
C LYS A 33 -8.28 -16.94 14.08
N GLY A 34 -7.21 -17.71 14.33
CA GLY A 34 -7.29 -19.10 14.79
C GLY A 34 -7.70 -20.13 13.73
N ARG A 35 -7.77 -19.76 12.45
CA ARG A 35 -8.09 -20.68 11.36
C ARG A 35 -7.06 -20.60 10.23
N PRO A 36 -6.70 -21.73 9.59
CA PRO A 36 -5.89 -21.70 8.39
C PRO A 36 -6.67 -21.05 7.25
N ARG A 37 -6.00 -20.17 6.49
CA ARG A 37 -6.58 -19.43 5.36
C ARG A 37 -5.61 -19.50 4.16
N PRO A 38 -6.10 -19.87 2.96
CA PRO A 38 -5.24 -19.98 1.78
C PRO A 38 -4.71 -18.62 1.30
N PHE A 39 -5.48 -17.56 1.51
CA PHE A 39 -5.11 -16.16 1.20
C PHE A 39 -4.28 -15.47 2.31
N CYS A 40 -3.79 -16.22 3.29
CA CYS A 40 -2.85 -15.72 4.30
C CYS A 40 -1.51 -16.45 4.18
N LEU A 41 -0.40 -15.75 4.38
CA LEU A 41 0.92 -16.36 4.53
C LEU A 41 1.09 -16.93 5.94
N PRO A 42 1.94 -17.95 6.15
CA PRO A 42 2.36 -18.31 7.50
C PRO A 42 3.04 -17.10 8.16
N VAL A 43 2.83 -16.93 9.47
CA VAL A 43 3.22 -15.71 10.19
C VAL A 43 4.71 -15.42 10.09
N ASP A 44 5.54 -16.47 10.07
CA ASP A 44 7.00 -16.34 9.95
C ASP A 44 7.45 -15.72 8.62
N TYR A 45 6.62 -15.88 7.57
CA TYR A 45 6.86 -15.37 6.21
C TYR A 45 6.03 -14.13 5.88
N ALA A 46 5.47 -13.43 6.87
CA ALA A 46 4.60 -12.27 6.65
C ALA A 46 5.29 -11.15 5.83
N GLU A 47 6.61 -10.97 5.97
CA GLU A 47 7.40 -10.01 5.21
C GLU A 47 7.37 -10.28 3.70
N GLU A 48 7.13 -11.51 3.28
CA GLU A 48 7.02 -11.83 1.86
C GLU A 48 5.75 -11.26 1.21
N ASN A 49 4.77 -10.83 2.00
CA ASN A 49 3.62 -10.06 1.53
C ASN A 49 4.03 -8.69 0.96
N LEU A 50 5.27 -8.27 1.18
CA LEU A 50 5.87 -7.11 0.53
C LEU A 50 6.60 -7.53 -0.76
N PHE A 51 6.56 -6.64 -1.76
CA PHE A 51 7.35 -6.74 -2.97
C PHE A 51 8.84 -6.91 -2.61
N PRO A 52 9.59 -7.85 -3.24
CA PRO A 52 10.97 -8.15 -2.85
C PRO A 52 11.89 -6.93 -2.67
N GLY A 53 11.81 -5.94 -3.56
CA GLY A 53 12.66 -4.76 -3.52
C GLY A 53 12.43 -3.82 -2.33
N ILE A 54 11.37 -4.04 -1.53
CA ILE A 54 11.03 -3.18 -0.37
C ILE A 54 10.93 -3.96 0.95
N ARG A 55 11.28 -5.26 0.96
CA ARG A 55 11.14 -6.12 2.15
C ARG A 55 11.97 -5.66 3.35
N GLU A 56 13.10 -4.99 3.11
CA GLU A 56 13.94 -4.44 4.17
C GLU A 56 13.61 -2.98 4.46
N THR A 57 13.47 -2.17 3.41
CA THR A 57 13.34 -0.71 3.51
C THR A 57 11.97 -0.27 4.04
N ALA A 58 10.87 -0.95 3.65
CA ALA A 58 9.54 -0.59 4.13
C ALA A 58 9.35 -0.88 5.63
N PRO A 59 9.70 -2.07 6.17
CA PRO A 59 9.67 -2.28 7.62
C PRO A 59 10.58 -1.33 8.40
N ALA A 60 11.77 -1.01 7.88
CA ALA A 60 12.67 -0.04 8.50
C ALA A 60 12.05 1.37 8.55
N TYR A 61 11.38 1.81 7.49
CA TYR A 61 10.63 3.06 7.47
C TYR A 61 9.48 3.03 8.49
N PHE A 62 8.66 1.97 8.51
CA PHE A 62 7.55 1.82 9.44
C PHE A 62 8.04 1.85 10.90
N SER A 63 9.15 1.18 11.21
CA SER A 63 9.78 1.22 12.53
C SER A 63 10.26 2.63 12.89
N LYS A 64 10.99 3.30 11.97
CA LYS A 64 11.52 4.65 12.19
C LYS A 64 10.43 5.68 12.48
N PHE A 65 9.30 5.59 11.78
CA PHE A 65 8.17 6.51 11.96
C PHE A 65 7.11 6.00 12.94
N GLU A 66 7.40 4.90 13.65
CA GLU A 66 6.49 4.25 14.60
C GLU A 66 5.09 4.00 14.03
N ILE A 67 5.04 3.61 12.75
CA ILE A 67 3.82 3.27 12.04
C ILE A 67 3.44 1.84 12.38
N LYS A 68 2.23 1.64 12.90
CA LYS A 68 1.74 0.31 13.21
C LYS A 68 1.26 -0.40 11.94
N TRP A 69 1.71 -1.64 11.76
CA TRP A 69 1.13 -2.55 10.78
C TRP A 69 -0.28 -3.00 11.19
N HIS A 70 -1.26 -2.80 10.32
CA HIS A 70 -2.63 -3.29 10.52
C HIS A 70 -2.64 -4.82 10.50
N ASP A 71 -3.16 -5.44 11.56
CA ASP A 71 -3.15 -6.90 11.76
C ASP A 71 -1.75 -7.55 11.62
N GLY A 72 -0.68 -6.77 11.76
CA GLY A 72 0.70 -7.25 11.78
C GLY A 72 1.09 -7.84 13.14
N GLN A 73 2.12 -8.68 13.16
CA GLN A 73 2.65 -9.32 14.37
C GLN A 73 4.15 -9.08 14.50
N ALA A 74 4.64 -8.85 15.72
CA ALA A 74 6.05 -8.66 16.02
C ALA A 74 6.76 -7.60 15.13
N GLY A 75 6.06 -6.52 14.77
CA GLY A 75 6.61 -5.45 13.92
C GLY A 75 6.64 -5.77 12.42
N LYS A 76 6.15 -6.94 12.00
CA LYS A 76 6.05 -7.35 10.60
C LYS A 76 4.73 -6.89 9.97
N PRO A 77 4.66 -6.76 8.62
CA PRO A 77 3.41 -6.51 7.90
C PRO A 77 2.36 -7.58 8.16
N SER A 78 1.11 -7.29 7.80
CA SER A 78 0.03 -8.28 7.86
C SER A 78 0.38 -9.51 7.03
N ASN A 79 0.09 -10.70 7.54
CA ASN A 79 0.16 -11.93 6.75
C ASN A 79 -1.06 -12.13 5.83
N HIS A 80 -2.08 -11.25 5.92
CA HIS A 80 -3.27 -11.31 5.11
C HIS A 80 -3.05 -10.62 3.75
N LEU A 81 -3.14 -11.37 2.64
CA LEU A 81 -2.81 -10.84 1.30
C LEU A 81 -3.77 -9.74 0.84
N CYS A 82 -5.03 -9.76 1.26
CA CYS A 82 -5.97 -8.65 0.99
C CYS A 82 -5.83 -7.45 1.96
N SER A 83 -4.71 -7.30 2.67
CA SER A 83 -4.48 -6.14 3.54
C SER A 83 -4.34 -4.88 2.71
N SER A 84 -5.23 -3.90 2.94
CA SER A 84 -5.19 -2.62 2.20
C SER A 84 -3.92 -1.82 2.49
N GLN A 85 -3.40 -1.88 3.73
CA GLN A 85 -2.16 -1.21 4.09
C GLN A 85 -0.96 -1.82 3.35
N VAL A 86 -0.88 -3.16 3.30
CA VAL A 86 0.21 -3.84 2.56
C VAL A 86 0.09 -3.57 1.05
N CYS A 87 -1.14 -3.57 0.51
CA CYS A 87 -1.39 -3.17 -0.88
C CYS A 87 -0.89 -1.75 -1.16
N CYS A 88 -1.19 -0.79 -0.28
CA CYS A 88 -0.73 0.59 -0.42
C CYS A 88 0.79 0.68 -0.45
N VAL A 89 1.46 0.00 0.50
CA VAL A 89 2.92 -0.04 0.60
C VAL A 89 3.54 -0.65 -0.65
N ASN A 90 3.04 -1.80 -1.11
CA ASN A 90 3.53 -2.42 -2.35
C ASN A 90 3.38 -1.53 -3.58
N PHE A 91 2.32 -0.72 -3.63
CA PHE A 91 2.06 0.16 -4.77
C PHE A 91 2.94 1.42 -4.75
N LEU A 92 3.07 2.09 -3.60
CA LEU A 92 3.67 3.43 -3.53
C LEU A 92 5.09 3.47 -2.95
N PHE A 93 5.46 2.52 -2.07
CA PHE A 93 6.76 2.56 -1.41
C PHE A 93 7.95 2.44 -2.37
N PRO A 94 7.89 1.67 -3.48
CA PRO A 94 8.97 1.65 -4.47
C PRO A 94 9.32 3.04 -5.04
N PHE A 95 8.42 4.03 -4.92
CA PHE A 95 8.61 5.38 -5.40
C PHE A 95 9.05 6.38 -4.32
N HIS A 96 9.24 5.93 -3.07
CA HIS A 96 9.50 6.81 -1.92
C HIS A 96 10.73 7.73 -2.11
N ASP A 97 11.74 7.27 -2.84
CA ASP A 97 12.98 7.96 -3.17
C ASP A 97 13.17 8.21 -4.68
N GLN A 98 12.12 7.96 -5.49
CA GLN A 98 12.16 8.07 -6.95
C GLN A 98 11.25 9.21 -7.46
N PRO A 99 11.59 10.49 -7.25
CA PRO A 99 10.69 11.61 -7.53
C PRO A 99 10.26 11.72 -9.00
N LYS A 100 11.12 11.34 -9.95
CA LYS A 100 10.79 11.38 -11.37
C LYS A 100 9.76 10.31 -11.75
N ALA A 101 9.99 9.07 -11.30
CA ALA A 101 9.06 7.96 -11.54
C ALA A 101 7.73 8.17 -10.81
N LEU A 102 7.74 8.73 -9.60
CA LEU A 102 6.53 9.12 -8.89
C LEU A 102 5.73 10.20 -9.64
N ALA A 103 6.42 11.21 -10.19
CA ALA A 103 5.76 12.21 -11.03
C ALA A 103 5.10 11.58 -12.26
N GLU A 104 5.79 10.64 -12.93
CA GLU A 104 5.25 9.91 -14.09
C GLU A 104 4.01 9.10 -13.73
N LEU A 105 4.01 8.42 -12.57
CA LEU A 105 2.85 7.68 -12.06
C LEU A 105 1.64 8.59 -11.82
N LEU A 106 1.87 9.80 -11.30
CA LEU A 106 0.81 10.72 -10.86
C LEU A 106 0.28 11.65 -11.95
N ARG A 107 1.09 11.97 -12.96
CA ARG A 107 0.74 12.91 -14.06
C ARG A 107 -0.58 12.59 -14.78
N PRO A 108 -0.96 11.32 -15.02
CA PRO A 108 -2.26 11.02 -15.64
C PRO A 108 -3.46 11.58 -14.85
N VAL A 109 -3.32 11.73 -13.53
CA VAL A 109 -4.36 12.28 -12.64
C VAL A 109 -4.11 13.76 -12.32
N PHE A 110 -2.84 14.16 -12.27
CA PHE A 110 -2.42 15.54 -11.98
C PHE A 110 -1.57 16.08 -13.14
N PRO A 111 -2.18 16.48 -14.26
CA PRO A 111 -1.46 16.86 -15.48
C PRO A 111 -0.58 18.11 -15.30
N GLU A 112 -0.92 18.98 -14.35
CA GLU A 112 -0.15 20.19 -14.02
C GLU A 112 1.01 19.92 -13.04
N LEU A 113 1.27 18.67 -12.66
CA LEU A 113 2.40 18.32 -11.78
C LEU A 113 3.72 18.65 -12.48
N ALA A 114 4.40 19.70 -11.99
CA ALA A 114 5.70 20.14 -12.51
C ALA A 114 6.85 19.33 -11.89
N ARG A 115 6.90 19.24 -10.56
CA ARG A 115 7.92 18.46 -9.85
C ARG A 115 7.46 17.96 -8.48
N MET A 116 7.90 16.77 -8.11
CA MET A 116 7.70 16.25 -6.75
C MET A 116 8.53 17.02 -5.73
N LEU A 117 7.98 17.18 -4.53
CA LEU A 117 8.61 17.77 -3.37
C LEU A 117 8.69 16.73 -2.24
N PRO A 118 9.78 16.69 -1.46
CA PRO A 118 9.85 15.80 -0.31
C PRO A 118 8.74 16.14 0.69
N ILE A 119 8.00 15.13 1.14
CA ILE A 119 6.91 15.30 2.12
C ILE A 119 7.42 15.18 3.56
N GLU A 120 8.36 14.27 3.84
CA GLU A 120 9.01 14.19 5.16
C GLU A 120 10.37 13.48 5.07
N ASN A 121 11.37 13.97 5.83
CA ASN A 121 12.71 13.36 5.94
C ASN A 121 13.35 12.99 4.58
N GLY A 122 13.22 13.85 3.57
CA GLY A 122 13.76 13.62 2.23
C GLY A 122 12.99 12.59 1.39
N GLN A 123 11.95 11.96 1.94
CA GLN A 123 11.08 11.02 1.23
C GLN A 123 9.96 11.75 0.50
N TYR A 124 9.50 11.20 -0.61
CA TYR A 124 8.46 11.77 -1.47
C TYR A 124 7.08 11.14 -1.27
N VAL A 125 7.00 10.03 -0.53
CA VAL A 125 5.76 9.38 -0.11
C VAL A 125 5.78 9.23 1.42
N ALA A 126 4.70 9.64 2.07
CA ALA A 126 4.48 9.39 3.49
C ALA A 126 3.32 8.40 3.67
N PHE A 127 3.47 7.43 4.58
CA PHE A 127 2.41 6.47 4.88
C PHE A 127 1.72 6.77 6.20
N GLU A 128 0.43 6.43 6.26
CA GLU A 128 -0.40 6.62 7.45
C GLU A 128 -0.29 8.05 7.99
N TRP A 129 -0.25 9.03 7.08
CA TRP A 129 0.11 10.40 7.41
C TRP A 129 -1.04 11.09 8.12
N ILE A 130 -0.75 11.61 9.32
CA ILE A 130 -1.72 12.27 10.21
C ILE A 130 -1.57 13.80 10.23
N GLY A 131 -0.75 14.37 9.36
CA GLY A 131 -0.49 15.81 9.33
C GLY A 131 0.49 16.30 10.40
N GLU A 132 1.15 17.42 10.11
CA GLU A 132 2.12 18.07 11.01
C GLU A 132 1.50 18.52 12.35
N LYS A 133 0.24 18.95 12.30
CA LYS A 133 -0.53 19.38 13.47
C LYS A 133 -1.76 18.48 13.64
N ASN A 134 -2.33 18.49 14.85
CA ASN A 134 -3.60 17.83 15.12
C ASN A 134 -4.77 18.69 14.61
N TYR A 135 -4.89 18.83 13.29
CA TYR A 135 -5.87 19.69 12.64
C TYR A 135 -7.32 19.32 12.98
N LEU A 136 -7.58 18.01 13.14
CA LEU A 136 -8.90 17.47 13.46
C LEU A 136 -9.18 17.41 14.99
N ARG A 137 -8.24 17.87 15.82
CA ARG A 137 -8.34 17.86 17.30
C ARG A 137 -8.66 16.46 17.86
N GLU A 138 -8.09 15.43 17.25
CA GLU A 138 -8.27 14.04 17.63
C GLU A 138 -7.75 13.79 19.06
N LYS A 139 -8.39 12.86 19.77
CA LYS A 139 -8.09 12.57 21.17
C LYS A 139 -6.67 12.04 21.31
N ILE A 140 -5.80 12.81 21.95
CA ILE A 140 -4.43 12.40 22.23
C ILE A 140 -4.42 11.45 23.44
N SER A 141 -3.65 10.37 23.34
CA SER A 141 -3.50 9.40 24.42
C SER A 141 -2.84 10.06 25.65
N ARG A 142 -2.92 9.42 26.82
CA ARG A 142 -2.35 9.95 28.09
C ARG A 142 -0.84 10.23 28.01
N ASN A 143 -0.12 9.60 27.08
CA ASN A 143 1.30 9.82 26.85
C ASN A 143 1.61 11.06 25.98
N GLY A 144 0.60 11.82 25.54
CA GLY A 144 0.78 13.02 24.73
C GLY A 144 1.25 12.79 23.28
N LYS A 145 1.48 11.53 22.88
CA LYS A 145 2.04 11.19 21.57
C LYS A 145 0.94 10.81 20.58
N ARG A 146 1.05 11.33 19.35
CA ARG A 146 0.22 10.92 18.22
C ARG A 146 0.87 9.73 17.53
N THR A 147 0.08 8.75 17.12
CA THR A 147 0.56 7.50 16.51
C THR A 147 -0.03 7.31 15.12
N ARG A 148 0.75 6.76 14.18
CA ARG A 148 0.32 6.45 12.82
C ARG A 148 -0.14 5.00 12.71
N GLY A 149 -1.12 4.71 11.85
CA GLY A 149 -1.65 3.35 11.64
C GLY A 149 -2.43 2.77 12.83
N ALA A 150 -2.84 3.61 13.79
CA ALA A 150 -3.71 3.22 14.88
C ALA A 150 -4.35 4.44 15.56
N ASN A 151 -5.67 4.40 15.76
CA ASN A 151 -6.45 5.36 16.58
C ASN A 151 -6.48 6.82 16.10
N PHE A 152 -5.95 7.12 14.92
CA PHE A 152 -6.00 8.44 14.29
C PHE A 152 -6.46 8.30 12.83
N THR A 153 -7.15 9.30 12.31
CA THR A 153 -7.56 9.39 10.92
C THR A 153 -6.33 9.72 10.07
N SER A 154 -5.81 8.72 9.36
CA SER A 154 -4.68 8.86 8.45
C SER A 154 -5.11 8.73 7.00
N ALA A 155 -4.40 9.44 6.12
CA ALA A 155 -4.37 9.03 4.71
C ALA A 155 -3.49 7.79 4.59
N ASP A 156 -3.91 6.80 3.78
CA ASP A 156 -3.10 5.59 3.54
C ASP A 156 -1.70 5.97 3.04
N ALA A 157 -1.64 6.93 2.11
CA ALA A 157 -0.42 7.62 1.73
C ALA A 157 -0.65 9.11 1.41
N ALA A 158 0.41 9.90 1.46
CA ALA A 158 0.43 11.31 1.09
C ALA A 158 1.69 11.63 0.27
N VAL A 159 1.56 12.56 -0.67
CA VAL A 159 2.66 13.04 -1.53
C VAL A 159 2.57 14.55 -1.66
N MET A 160 3.67 15.23 -1.98
CA MET A 160 3.66 16.67 -2.20
C MET A 160 4.31 17.02 -3.53
N PHE A 161 3.74 17.97 -4.27
CA PHE A 161 4.32 18.46 -5.52
C PHE A 161 4.05 19.95 -5.74
N GLU A 162 4.83 20.53 -6.63
CA GLU A 162 4.63 21.86 -7.18
C GLU A 162 3.92 21.74 -8.54
N ARG A 163 2.93 22.59 -8.79
CA ARG A 163 2.22 22.70 -10.07
C ARG A 163 2.95 23.64 -11.02
N THR A 164 2.56 23.62 -12.29
CA THR A 164 3.10 24.51 -13.33
C THR A 164 2.83 26.00 -13.05
N ASP A 165 1.82 26.33 -12.25
CA ASP A 165 1.52 27.69 -11.79
C ASP A 165 2.32 28.12 -10.54
N GLY A 166 3.21 27.26 -10.04
CA GLY A 166 4.04 27.50 -8.85
C GLY A 166 3.35 27.20 -7.51
N THR A 167 2.07 26.79 -7.51
CA THR A 167 1.37 26.42 -6.29
C THR A 167 1.81 25.05 -5.77
N ARG A 168 1.77 24.86 -4.44
CA ARG A 168 2.06 23.58 -3.80
C ARG A 168 0.77 22.82 -3.53
N GLN A 169 0.75 21.54 -3.86
CA GLN A 169 -0.37 20.65 -3.60
C GLN A 169 0.11 19.42 -2.82
N ASN A 170 -0.68 19.01 -1.82
CA ASN A 170 -0.42 17.83 -1.00
C ASN A 170 -1.62 16.86 -1.08
N PRO A 171 -1.74 16.07 -2.16
CA PRO A 171 -2.84 15.12 -2.27
C PRO A 171 -2.70 13.92 -1.33
N PHE A 172 -3.83 13.51 -0.77
CA PHE A 172 -3.98 12.28 -0.01
C PHE A 172 -4.40 11.16 -0.93
N LEU A 173 -3.60 10.09 -0.94
CA LEU A 173 -3.82 8.92 -1.77
C LEU A 173 -4.47 7.84 -0.91
N ARG A 174 -5.59 7.32 -1.42
CA ARG A 174 -6.24 6.13 -0.89
C ARG A 174 -6.14 5.04 -1.96
N THR A 175 -5.38 4.00 -1.68
CA THR A 175 -5.26 2.87 -2.62
C THR A 175 -6.43 1.94 -2.41
N PHE A 176 -7.27 1.79 -3.43
CA PHE A 176 -8.23 0.71 -3.53
C PHE A 176 -7.58 -0.46 -4.27
N LEU A 177 -7.81 -1.69 -3.79
CA LEU A 177 -7.48 -2.89 -4.57
C LEU A 177 -8.19 -2.77 -5.93
N PRO A 178 -7.50 -2.98 -7.06
CA PRO A 178 -8.11 -2.78 -8.37
C PRO A 178 -9.35 -3.67 -8.51
N VAL A 179 -10.49 -3.02 -8.73
CA VAL A 179 -11.67 -3.66 -9.31
C VAL A 179 -11.37 -3.76 -10.80
N ASP A 180 -11.66 -4.92 -11.37
CA ASP A 180 -11.30 -5.36 -12.73
C ASP A 180 -11.03 -4.23 -13.73
N ALA A 181 -9.86 -4.28 -14.38
CA ALA A 181 -9.64 -3.50 -15.59
C ALA A 181 -10.78 -3.83 -16.58
N PRO A 182 -11.44 -2.83 -17.20
CA PRO A 182 -12.47 -3.12 -18.18
C PRO A 182 -11.86 -3.98 -19.29
N THR A 183 -12.38 -5.19 -19.45
CA THR A 183 -12.11 -6.01 -20.64
C THR A 183 -12.50 -5.19 -21.86
N VAL A 184 -11.52 -4.82 -22.68
CA VAL A 184 -11.77 -4.21 -23.99
C VAL A 184 -12.54 -5.24 -24.83
N PRO A 185 -13.79 -4.99 -25.23
CA PRO A 185 -14.49 -5.88 -26.12
C PRO A 185 -14.12 -5.54 -27.57
N GLY A 186 -13.51 -6.49 -28.28
CA GLY A 186 -13.53 -6.51 -29.74
C GLY A 186 -12.16 -6.51 -30.42
N ALA A 187 -11.59 -7.69 -30.59
CA ALA A 187 -11.00 -8.04 -31.88
C ALA A 187 -11.84 -9.22 -32.39
N ARG A 188 -12.71 -8.94 -33.36
CA ARG A 188 -13.44 -9.98 -34.09
C ARG A 188 -12.43 -10.74 -34.94
N ASP A 189 -12.49 -12.05 -34.87
CA ASP A 189 -11.83 -12.96 -35.78
C ASP A 189 -12.25 -12.63 -37.22
N GLY A 190 -11.26 -12.24 -38.02
CA GLY A 190 -11.38 -12.16 -39.47
C GLY A 190 -10.74 -13.40 -40.07
N GLU A 191 -11.48 -14.52 -40.09
CA GLU A 191 -11.22 -15.60 -41.03
C GLU A 191 -12.07 -15.35 -42.28
N SER A 192 -11.38 -15.03 -43.38
CA SER A 192 -11.92 -15.12 -44.74
C SER A 192 -10.83 -15.68 -45.64
N THR A 193 -10.86 -16.99 -45.84
CA THR A 193 -10.71 -17.68 -47.14
C THR A 193 -11.21 -19.11 -46.98
#